data_AF-A0A1R1YAT5-F1
#
_entry.id   AF-A0A1R1YAT5-F1
#
_cell.length_a   1.000
_cell.length_b   1.000
_cell.length_c   1.000
_cell.angle_alpha   90.00
_cell.angle_beta   90.00
_cell.angle_gamma   90.00
#
_symmetry.space_group_name_H-M   'P 1'
#
loop_
_entity.id
_entity.type
_entity.pdbx_description
1 polymer ?
#
loop_
_entity_poly.entity_id
_entity_poly.type
_entity_poly.pdbx_seq_one_letter_code
_entity_poly.pdbx_strand_id
1 'polypeptide(L)'
;MQPELIDAFPQIENDFYRSPLTEDERNIAIHSCLNTISMNYNPPPLNKSASSANKKADSIFYGIKTALAQTTRLLDYYSHCRAQDNPGIDTFVDPEIMFASTMIALLSEVPATLTQVRLDALHKELDLPETPASS
;
A
#
# COMPACT_ATOMS: atom_id res chain seq x y z
N MET A 1 -3.04 27.94 -1.62
CA MET A 1 -2.44 27.15 -0.52
C MET A 1 -1.90 28.09 0.51
N GLN A 2 -1.98 27.76 1.81
CA GLN A 2 -1.35 28.55 2.85
C GLN A 2 0.19 28.48 2.72
N PRO A 3 0.93 29.59 2.85
CA PRO A 3 2.39 29.60 2.76
C PRO A 3 3.04 28.67 3.79
N GLU A 4 2.48 28.58 5.00
CA GLU A 4 2.99 27.71 6.06
C GLU A 4 2.93 26.22 5.68
N LEU A 5 1.97 25.84 4.84
CA LEU A 5 1.79 24.46 4.38
C LEU A 5 2.82 24.06 3.32
N ILE A 6 3.20 25.01 2.45
CA ILE A 6 4.22 24.79 1.42
C ILE A 6 5.61 24.65 2.07
N ASP A 7 5.88 25.46 3.09
CA ASP A 7 7.17 25.45 3.79
C ASP A 7 7.33 24.18 4.66
N ALA A 8 6.25 23.73 5.31
CA ALA A 8 6.25 22.50 6.10
C ALA A 8 6.29 21.22 5.23
N PHE A 9 5.75 21.28 4.02
CA PHE A 9 5.68 20.14 3.11
C PHE A 9 6.05 20.56 1.68
N PRO A 10 7.35 20.67 1.36
CA PRO A 10 7.81 21.01 0.01
C PRO A 10 7.34 20.00 -1.06
N GLN A 11 6.95 18.80 -0.62
CA GLN A 11 6.33 17.76 -1.46
C GLN A 11 4.88 18.06 -1.88
N ILE A 12 4.27 19.16 -1.45
CA ILE A 12 2.97 19.60 -1.97
C ILE A 12 3.16 20.59 -3.14
N GLU A 13 4.29 21.31 -3.17
CA GLU A 13 4.66 22.13 -4.34
C GLU A 13 5.11 21.25 -5.51
N ASN A 14 5.91 20.22 -5.22
CA ASN A 14 6.18 19.17 -6.18
C ASN A 14 4.99 18.22 -6.24
N ASP A 15 4.49 17.92 -7.45
CA ASP A 15 3.44 16.91 -7.64
C ASP A 15 3.81 15.61 -6.90
N PHE A 16 2.98 15.19 -5.93
CA PHE A 16 3.18 14.01 -5.08
C PHE A 16 3.52 12.75 -5.90
N TYR A 17 2.91 12.62 -7.08
CA TYR A 17 3.14 11.50 -7.99
C TYR A 17 4.46 11.58 -8.74
N ARG A 18 5.11 12.75 -8.73
CA ARG A 18 6.33 13.05 -9.49
C ARG A 18 7.59 13.08 -8.63
N SER A 19 7.44 13.11 -7.29
CA SER A 19 8.56 13.12 -6.34
C SER A 19 8.42 11.99 -5.31
N PRO A 20 8.51 10.71 -5.74
CA PRO A 20 8.52 9.60 -4.80
C PRO A 20 9.76 9.65 -3.90
N LEU A 21 9.64 9.13 -2.68
CA LEU A 21 10.81 8.85 -1.84
C LEU A 21 11.82 7.99 -2.59
N THR A 22 13.09 8.35 -2.48
CA THR A 22 14.19 7.53 -2.97
C THR A 22 14.20 6.18 -2.26
N GLU A 23 14.82 5.17 -2.88
CA GLU A 23 14.91 3.84 -2.29
C GLU A 23 15.62 3.86 -0.93
N ASP A 24 16.64 4.71 -0.77
CA ASP A 24 17.37 4.86 0.49
C ASP A 24 16.52 5.50 1.59
N GLU A 25 15.82 6.60 1.29
CA GLU A 25 14.90 7.25 2.25
C GLU A 25 13.77 6.31 2.69
N ARG A 26 13.22 5.57 1.72
CA ARG A 26 12.20 4.55 1.96
C ARG A 26 12.74 3.45 2.88
N ASN A 27 13.93 2.93 2.60
CA ASN A 27 14.56 1.90 3.42
C ASN A 27 14.85 2.41 4.84
N ILE A 28 15.33 3.64 4.99
CA ILE A 28 15.53 4.26 6.31
C ILE A 28 14.20 4.35 7.07
N ALA A 29 13.13 4.84 6.46
CA ALA A 29 11.81 4.94 7.10
C ALA A 29 11.25 3.56 7.50
N ILE A 30 11.35 2.56 6.61
CA ILE A 30 10.91 1.18 6.87
C ILE A 30 11.71 0.56 8.01
N HIS A 31 13.04 0.69 7.99
CA HIS A 31 13.92 0.10 9.01
C HIS A 31 13.82 0.81 10.37
N SER A 32 13.42 2.09 10.38
CA SER A 32 13.19 2.85 11.62
C SER A 32 11.96 2.35 12.40
N CYS A 33 10.97 1.74 11.74
CA CYS A 33 9.76 1.22 12.39
C CYS A 33 9.95 -0.05 13.24
N LEU A 34 11.19 -0.57 13.36
CA LEU A 34 11.51 -1.87 13.96
C LEU A 34 10.79 -3.06 13.29
N ASN A 35 11.56 -4.08 12.96
CA ASN A 35 11.12 -5.32 12.29
C ASN A 35 10.24 -6.25 13.16
N THR A 36 9.48 -5.72 14.13
CA THR A 36 8.69 -6.52 15.07
C THR A 36 7.21 -6.46 14.72
N ILE A 37 6.85 -7.10 13.62
CA ILE A 37 5.81 -8.12 13.47
C ILE A 37 5.92 -8.52 12.00
N SER A 38 6.77 -9.52 11.76
CA SER A 38 6.75 -10.27 10.51
C SER A 38 5.36 -10.92 10.40
N MET A 39 4.43 -10.25 9.71
CA MET A 39 3.38 -11.01 9.03
C MET A 39 4.11 -11.83 7.97
N ASN A 40 4.30 -13.10 8.29
CA ASN A 40 4.89 -14.11 7.43
C ASN A 40 3.93 -14.34 6.25
N TYR A 41 3.93 -13.42 5.28
CA TYR A 41 3.06 -13.52 4.11
C TYR A 41 3.68 -14.49 3.12
N ASN A 42 3.12 -15.69 3.05
CA ASN A 42 3.39 -16.64 1.99
C ASN A 42 2.46 -16.31 0.81
N PRO A 43 2.96 -15.69 -0.28
CA PRO A 43 2.12 -15.42 -1.44
C PRO A 43 1.56 -16.73 -2.01
N PRO A 44 0.33 -16.72 -2.56
CA PRO A 44 -0.22 -17.86 -3.26
C PRO A 44 0.75 -18.29 -4.37
N PRO A 45 1.00 -19.60 -4.56
CA PRO A 45 1.88 -20.07 -5.62
C PRO A 45 1.36 -19.58 -6.96
N LEU A 46 2.20 -18.80 -7.66
CA LEU A 46 1.94 -18.33 -9.01
C LEU A 46 1.62 -19.54 -9.89
N ASN A 47 0.43 -19.52 -10.49
CA ASN A 47 0.01 -20.54 -11.43
C ASN A 47 1.06 -20.55 -12.58
N LYS A 48 1.67 -21.73 -12.84
CA LYS A 48 2.73 -21.87 -13.85
C LYS A 48 2.20 -21.71 -15.29
N SER A 49 0.90 -21.96 -15.49
CA SER A 49 0.18 -21.91 -16.77
C SER A 49 -0.31 -20.51 -17.17
N ALA A 50 -0.10 -19.48 -16.36
CA ALA A 50 -0.54 -18.12 -16.65
C ALA A 50 0.32 -17.53 -17.78
N SER A 51 -0.32 -16.76 -18.67
CA SER A 51 0.36 -16.02 -19.73
C SER A 51 1.46 -15.10 -19.14
N SER A 52 2.47 -14.76 -19.95
CA SER A 52 3.53 -13.84 -19.51
C SER A 52 2.99 -12.45 -19.12
N ALA A 53 1.89 -12.00 -19.74
CA ALA A 53 1.18 -10.79 -19.39
C ALA A 53 0.55 -10.86 -17.98
N ASN A 54 -0.08 -11.99 -17.64
CA ASN A 54 -0.70 -12.21 -16.33
C ASN A 54 0.34 -12.24 -15.20
N LYS A 55 1.52 -12.81 -15.46
CA LYS A 55 2.65 -12.82 -14.51
C LYS A 55 3.17 -11.40 -14.21
N LYS A 56 3.19 -10.51 -15.21
CA LYS A 56 3.59 -9.11 -15.03
C LYS A 56 2.55 -8.33 -14.21
N ALA A 57 1.27 -8.49 -14.52
CA ALA A 57 0.18 -7.86 -13.76
C ALA A 57 0.18 -8.32 -12.29
N ASP A 58 0.33 -9.62 -12.05
CA ASP A 58 0.41 -10.19 -10.71
C ASP A 58 1.61 -9.66 -9.90
N SER A 59 2.78 -9.51 -10.54
CA SER A 59 3.95 -8.90 -9.91
C SER A 59 3.71 -7.43 -9.52
N ILE A 60 3.06 -6.66 -10.40
CA ILE A 60 2.68 -5.26 -10.10
C ILE A 60 1.69 -5.23 -8.94
N PHE A 61 0.66 -6.09 -8.94
CA PHE A 61 -0.30 -6.17 -7.84
C PHE A 61 0.35 -6.56 -6.52
N TYR A 62 1.32 -7.47 -6.55
CA TYR A 62 2.10 -7.83 -5.38
C TYR A 62 2.93 -6.64 -4.86
N GLY A 63 3.58 -5.89 -5.76
CA GLY A 63 4.32 -4.67 -5.40
C GLY A 63 3.44 -3.63 -4.72
N ILE A 64 2.24 -3.36 -5.28
CA ILE A 64 1.27 -2.42 -4.70
C ILE A 64 0.80 -2.88 -3.33
N LYS A 65 0.42 -4.16 -3.17
CA LYS A 65 0.02 -4.72 -1.87
C LYS A 65 1.14 -4.61 -0.83
N THR A 66 2.38 -4.83 -1.24
CA THR A 66 3.56 -4.72 -0.38
C THR A 66 3.78 -3.28 0.07
N ALA A 67 3.71 -2.31 -0.85
CA ALA A 67 3.85 -0.89 -0.53
C ALA A 67 2.74 -0.42 0.44
N LEU A 68 1.49 -0.82 0.21
CA LEU A 68 0.38 -0.51 1.12
C LEU A 68 0.62 -1.06 2.53
N ALA A 69 1.07 -2.32 2.65
CA ALA A 69 1.37 -2.93 3.94
C ALA A 69 2.54 -2.23 4.67
N GLN A 70 3.53 -1.72 3.92
CA GLN A 70 4.61 -0.92 4.50
C GLN A 70 4.11 0.43 5.01
N THR A 71 3.25 1.12 4.26
CA THR A 71 2.68 2.41 4.67
C THR A 71 1.80 2.27 5.91
N THR A 72 0.94 1.25 5.99
CA THR A 72 0.10 1.03 7.18
C THR A 72 0.97 0.75 8.41
N ARG A 73 2.06 -0.01 8.26
CA ARG A 73 3.02 -0.25 9.36
C ARG A 73 3.69 1.02 9.86
N LEU A 74 4.06 1.93 8.97
CA LEU A 74 4.67 3.22 9.33
C LEU A 74 3.69 4.06 10.17
N LEU A 75 2.41 4.07 9.80
CA LEU A 75 1.36 4.79 10.53
C LEU A 75 1.04 4.15 11.89
N ASP A 76 1.01 2.82 11.95
CA ASP A 76 0.82 2.06 13.21
C ASP A 76 1.97 2.33 14.18
N TYR A 77 3.22 2.27 13.68
CA TYR A 77 4.42 2.56 14.48
C TYR A 77 4.40 4.00 15.00
N TYR A 78 4.10 4.97 14.15
CA TYR A 78 3.96 6.38 14.56
C TYR A 78 2.95 6.55 15.69
N SER A 79 1.77 5.95 15.54
CA SER A 79 0.69 6.01 16.54
C SER A 79 1.11 5.36 17.86
N HIS A 80 1.86 4.25 17.79
CA HIS A 80 2.40 3.56 18.96
C HIS A 80 3.43 4.40 19.70
N CYS A 81 4.41 4.98 18.99
CA CYS A 81 5.41 5.88 19.59
C CYS A 81 4.76 7.07 20.27
N ARG A 82 3.77 7.71 19.62
CA ARG A 82 3.07 8.86 20.17
C ARG A 82 2.34 8.52 21.48
N ALA A 83 1.70 7.36 21.54
CA ALA A 83 1.04 6.89 22.76
C ALA A 83 2.04 6.55 23.87
N GLN A 84 3.25 6.07 23.54
CA GLN A 84 4.31 5.82 24.52
C GLN A 84 4.93 7.11 25.06
N ASP A 85 5.17 8.09 24.20
CA ASP A 85 5.76 9.38 24.59
C ASP A 85 4.82 10.19 25.49
N ASN A 86 3.51 9.99 25.37
CA ASN A 86 2.51 10.60 26.23
C ASN A 86 1.49 9.56 26.76
N PRO A 87 1.82 8.81 27.83
CA PRO A 87 1.00 7.71 28.33
C PRO A 87 -0.35 8.11 28.94
N GLY A 88 -0.62 9.42 29.07
CA GLY A 88 -1.92 9.97 29.49
C GLY A 88 -2.78 10.49 28.34
N ILE A 89 -2.32 10.32 27.09
CA ILE A 89 -3.05 10.79 25.92
C ILE A 89 -4.29 9.94 25.69
N ASP A 90 -5.44 10.59 25.52
CA ASP A 90 -6.64 9.92 25.04
C ASP A 90 -6.50 9.71 23.52
N THR A 91 -6.13 8.50 23.15
CA THR A 91 -5.84 8.11 21.77
C THR A 91 -7.06 8.22 20.85
N PHE A 92 -8.29 8.30 21.37
CA PHE A 92 -9.50 8.44 20.57
C PHE A 92 -9.78 9.88 20.12
N VAL A 93 -9.32 10.87 20.89
CA VAL A 93 -9.51 12.30 20.58
C VAL A 93 -8.24 12.97 20.12
N ASP A 94 -7.11 12.27 20.24
CA ASP A 94 -5.82 12.76 19.80
C ASP A 94 -5.79 12.99 18.27
N PRO A 95 -5.55 14.23 17.80
CA PRO A 95 -5.72 14.57 16.37
C PRO A 95 -4.82 13.78 15.42
N GLU A 96 -3.56 13.49 15.77
CA GLU A 96 -2.65 12.77 14.85
C GLU A 96 -2.88 11.26 14.89
N ILE A 97 -3.25 10.67 16.03
CA ILE A 97 -3.66 9.25 16.08
C ILE A 97 -4.98 9.06 15.30
N MET A 98 -5.94 9.98 15.44
CA MET A 98 -7.17 9.96 14.67
C MET A 98 -6.90 10.12 13.17
N PHE A 99 -5.98 11.02 12.79
CA PHE A 99 -5.53 11.17 11.41
C PHE A 99 -4.88 9.90 10.86
N ALA A 100 -3.92 9.31 11.59
CA ALA A 100 -3.25 8.08 11.20
C ALA A 100 -4.24 6.91 11.06
N SER A 101 -5.15 6.76 12.02
CA SER A 101 -6.21 5.72 11.98
C SER A 101 -7.14 5.88 10.78
N THR A 102 -7.51 7.12 10.45
CA THR A 102 -8.32 7.43 9.26
C THR A 102 -7.57 7.06 7.98
N MET A 103 -6.28 7.43 7.88
CA MET A 103 -5.44 7.06 6.74
C MET A 103 -5.30 5.54 6.60
N ILE A 104 -5.09 4.80 7.69
CA ILE A 104 -5.04 3.33 7.69
C ILE A 104 -6.36 2.73 7.19
N ALA A 105 -7.49 3.24 7.66
CA ALA A 105 -8.82 2.78 7.24
C ALA A 105 -9.01 2.98 5.72
N LEU A 106 -8.68 4.17 5.19
CA LEU A 106 -8.78 4.46 3.76
C LEU A 106 -7.84 3.59 2.91
N LEU A 107 -6.60 3.37 3.37
CA LEU A 107 -5.63 2.51 2.68
C LEU A 107 -6.08 1.03 2.67
N SER A 108 -6.82 0.59 3.68
CA SER A 108 -7.29 -0.80 3.82
C SER A 108 -8.36 -1.19 2.78
N GLU A 109 -9.02 -0.23 2.15
CA GLU A 109 -10.02 -0.47 1.11
C GLU A 109 -9.38 -0.80 -0.27
N VAL A 110 -8.15 -0.33 -0.50
CA VAL A 110 -7.45 -0.47 -1.79
C VAL A 110 -7.13 -1.93 -2.14
N PRO A 111 -6.61 -2.78 -1.24
CA PRO A 111 -6.33 -4.19 -1.54
C PRO A 111 -7.57 -5.01 -1.88
N ALA A 112 -8.72 -4.69 -1.27
CA ALA A 112 -10.00 -5.36 -1.55
C ALA A 112 -10.45 -5.05 -2.99
N THR A 113 -10.44 -3.77 -3.36
CA THR A 113 -10.74 -3.30 -4.72
C THR A 113 -9.80 -3.95 -5.75
N LEU A 114 -8.50 -4.00 -5.46
CA LEU A 114 -7.51 -4.60 -6.35
C LEU A 114 -7.76 -6.11 -6.56
N THR A 115 -8.19 -6.81 -5.51
CA THR A 115 -8.49 -8.24 -5.57
C THR A 115 -9.75 -8.51 -6.39
N GLN A 116 -10.77 -7.67 -6.28
CA GLN A 116 -11.97 -7.74 -7.11
C GLN A 116 -11.65 -7.49 -8.58
N VAL A 117 -10.92 -6.42 -8.91
CA VAL A 117 -10.52 -6.11 -10.29
C VAL A 117 -9.75 -7.27 -10.93
N ARG A 118 -8.88 -7.93 -10.17
CA ARG A 118 -8.14 -9.11 -10.64
C ARG A 118 -9.05 -10.31 -10.90
N LEU A 119 -10.02 -10.58 -10.02
CA LEU A 119 -10.99 -11.66 -10.22
C LEU A 119 -11.86 -11.40 -11.46
N ASP A 120 -12.35 -10.18 -11.64
CA ASP A 120 -13.15 -9.80 -12.81
C ASP A 120 -12.35 -9.93 -14.12
N ALA A 121 -11.07 -9.57 -14.10
CA ALA A 121 -10.18 -9.73 -15.25
C ALA A 121 -9.95 -11.21 -15.60
N LEU A 122 -9.74 -12.08 -14.61
CA LEU A 122 -9.56 -13.51 -14.81
C LEU A 122 -10.84 -14.20 -15.32
N HIS A 123 -12.01 -13.83 -14.80
CA HIS A 123 -13.27 -14.35 -15.31
C HIS A 123 -13.47 -13.99 -16.79
N LYS A 124 -13.22 -12.73 -17.17
CA LYS A 124 -13.29 -12.31 -18.58
C LYS A 124 -12.29 -13.02 -19.50
N GLU A 125 -11.11 -13.39 -18.99
CA GLU A 125 -10.12 -14.16 -19.75
C GLU A 125 -10.54 -15.62 -19.94
N LEU A 126 -11.17 -16.23 -18.93
CA LEU A 126 -11.70 -17.60 -18.98
C LEU A 126 -12.95 -17.75 -19.87
N ASP A 127 -13.75 -16.70 -20.01
CA ASP A 127 -14.97 -16.69 -20.84
C ASP A 127 -14.73 -16.46 -22.34
N LEU A 128 -13.47 -16.32 -22.79
CA LEU A 128 -13.15 -16.15 -24.21
C LEU A 128 -13.33 -17.48 -24.98
N PRO A 129 -14.17 -17.52 -26.04
CA PRO A 129 -14.20 -18.69 -26.93
C PRO A 129 -12.85 -18.79 -27.67
N GLU A 130 -12.19 -19.95 -27.59
CA GLU A 130 -11.05 -20.26 -28.45
C GLU A 130 -11.47 -20.01 -29.90
N THR A 131 -10.72 -19.14 -30.59
CA THR A 131 -10.93 -18.81 -32.00
C THR A 131 -11.13 -20.08 -32.83
N PRO A 132 -12.13 -20.12 -33.74
CA PRO A 132 -12.38 -21.31 -34.54
C PRO A 132 -11.17 -21.61 -35.40
N ALA A 133 -10.72 -22.87 -35.37
CA ALA A 133 -9.68 -23.39 -36.22
C ALA A 133 -10.01 -23.05 -37.68
N SER A 134 -9.18 -22.21 -38.29
CA SER A 134 -9.20 -21.95 -39.72
C SER A 134 -8.93 -23.26 -40.46
N SER A 135 -9.90 -23.58 -41.33
CA SER A 135 -10.04 -24.79 -42.15
C SER A 135 -8.95 -24.94 -43.20
#